data_AF-A0A9W5Y393-F1
#
_entry.id   AF-A0A9W5Y393-F1
#
_cell.length_a   1.000
_cell.length_b   1.000
_cell.length_c   1.000
_cell.angle_alpha   90.00
_cell.angle_beta   90.00
_cell.angle_gamma   90.00
#
_symmetry.space_group_name_H-M   'P 1'
#
loop_
_entity.id
_entity.type
_entity.pdbx_description
1 polymer ?
#
loop_
_entity_poly.entity_id
_entity_poly.type
_entity_poly.pdbx_seq_one_letter_code
_entity_poly.pdbx_strand_id
1 'polypeptide(L)' 'MDKFIEFVNSEKGKKVKDLNQLIIFYMFIILPVNTYMLKHIANLYFTILSAIIFLFVGIAFPIYIVNEFSKYKKVVSN' A
#
# COMPACT_ATOMS: atom_id res chain seq x y z
N MET A 1 -40.89 -24.98 -8.67
CA MET A 1 -40.59 -23.57 -9.00
C MET A 1 -41.51 -22.61 -8.24
N ASP A 2 -42.78 -22.97 -8.06
CA ASP A 2 -43.78 -22.11 -7.39
C ASP A 2 -43.46 -21.80 -5.94
N LYS A 3 -42.97 -22.78 -5.16
CA LYS A 3 -42.52 -22.58 -3.77
C LYS A 3 -41.36 -21.59 -3.63
N PHE A 4 -40.50 -21.48 -4.64
CA PHE A 4 -39.39 -20.53 -4.66
C PHE A 4 -39.89 -19.11 -4.96
N ILE A 5 -40.80 -18.98 -5.93
CA ILE A 5 -41.45 -17.71 -6.27
C ILE A 5 -42.28 -17.20 -5.09
N GLU A 6 -43.00 -18.10 -4.41
CA GLU A 6 -43.74 -17.79 -3.19
C GLU A 6 -42.82 -17.33 -2.05
N PHE A 7 -41.68 -17.99 -1.87
CA PHE A 7 -40.67 -17.57 -0.89
C PHE A 7 -40.10 -16.18 -1.20
N VAL A 8 -39.72 -15.90 -2.45
CA VAL A 8 -39.16 -14.61 -2.87
C VAL A 8 -40.17 -13.46 -2.66
N ASN A 9 -41.45 -13.72 -2.92
CA ASN A 9 -42.51 -12.73 -2.75
C ASN A 9 -43.01 -12.62 -1.30
N SER A 10 -42.70 -13.58 -0.44
CA SER A 10 -43.00 -13.52 0.99
C SER A 10 -42.25 -12.37 1.67
N GLU A 11 -42.75 -11.93 2.81
CA GLU A 11 -42.07 -10.90 3.63
C GLU A 11 -40.65 -11.33 4.04
N LYS A 12 -40.43 -12.63 4.26
CA LYS A 12 -39.10 -13.18 4.56
C LYS A 12 -38.16 -13.07 3.37
N GLY A 13 -38.63 -13.36 2.15
CA GLY A 13 -37.84 -13.22 0.92
C GLY A 13 -37.45 -11.78 0.63
N LYS A 14 -38.37 -10.84 0.85
CA LYS A 14 -38.10 -9.39 0.71
C LYS A 14 -37.02 -8.93 1.69
N LYS A 15 -37.10 -9.32 2.98
CA LYS A 15 -36.08 -8.98 3.98
C LYS A 15 -34.68 -9.52 3.62
N VAL A 16 -34.59 -10.73 3.07
CA VAL A 16 -33.30 -11.29 2.60
C VAL A 16 -32.75 -10.48 1.42
N LYS A 17 -33.62 -10.08 0.47
CA LYS A 17 -33.24 -9.23 -0.66
C LYS A 17 -32.73 -7.86 -0.19
N ASP A 18 -33.43 -7.22 0.75
CA ASP A 18 -33.05 -5.92 1.31
C ASP A 18 -31.71 -5.99 2.06
N LEU A 19 -31.50 -7.05 2.85
CA LEU A 19 -30.23 -7.30 3.53
C LEU A 19 -29.09 -7.49 2.52
N ASN A 20 -29.30 -8.25 1.45
CA ASN A 20 -28.30 -8.47 0.43
C ASN A 20 -27.95 -7.17 -0.33
N GLN A 21 -28.96 -6.33 -0.63
CA GLN A 21 -28.74 -5.01 -1.23
C GLN A 21 -27.91 -4.10 -0.31
N LEU A 22 -28.15 -4.17 1.00
CA LEU A 22 -27.36 -3.44 2.00
C LEU A 22 -25.90 -3.91 2.06
N ILE A 23 -25.66 -5.24 2.03
CA ILE A 23 -24.31 -5.81 1.99
C ILE A 23 -23.56 -5.34 0.74
N ILE A 24 -24.21 -5.42 -0.43
CA ILE A 24 -23.62 -4.95 -1.69
C ILE A 24 -23.29 -3.46 -1.61
N PHE A 25 -24.20 -2.64 -1.08
CA PHE A 25 -23.97 -1.21 -0.87
C PHE A 25 -22.74 -0.95 0.01
N TYR A 26 -22.59 -1.65 1.13
CA TYR A 26 -21.41 -1.53 1.98
C TYR A 26 -20.13 -2.01 1.30
N MET A 27 -20.16 -3.09 0.51
CA MET A 27 -18.99 -3.54 -0.25
C MET A 27 -18.50 -2.47 -1.23
N PHE A 28 -19.42 -1.73 -1.87
CA PHE A 28 -19.07 -0.62 -2.76
C PHE A 28 -18.39 0.55 -2.05
N ILE A 29 -18.60 0.74 -0.75
CA ILE A 29 -17.96 1.80 0.05
C ILE A 29 -16.64 1.31 0.66
N ILE A 30 -16.65 0.11 1.25
CA ILE A 30 -15.51 -0.44 1.98
C ILE A 30 -14.36 -0.75 1.03
N LEU A 31 -14.65 -1.29 -0.16
CA LEU A 31 -13.62 -1.64 -1.14
C LEU A 31 -12.78 -0.43 -1.58
N PRO A 32 -13.34 0.69 -2.08
CA PRO A 32 -12.54 1.85 -2.46
C PRO A 32 -11.82 2.49 -1.27
N VAL A 33 -12.45 2.56 -0.09
CA VAL A 33 -11.80 3.09 1.13
C VAL A 33 -10.57 2.26 1.48
N ASN A 34 -10.68 0.94 1.47
CA ASN A 34 -9.52 0.06 1.71
C ASN A 34 -8.44 0.23 0.64
N THR A 35 -8.81 0.34 -0.64
CA THR A 35 -7.81 0.57 -1.71
C THR A 35 -7.10 1.92 -1.55
N TYR A 36 -7.80 2.98 -1.14
CA TYR A 36 -7.22 4.29 -0.87
C TYR A 36 -6.24 4.24 0.30
N MET A 37 -6.63 3.61 1.41
CA MET A 37 -5.79 3.46 2.59
C MET A 37 -4.55 2.62 2.28
N LEU A 38 -4.70 1.48 1.60
CA LEU A 38 -3.58 0.63 1.20
C LEU A 38 -2.61 1.37 0.26
N LYS A 39 -3.11 2.15 -0.69
CA LYS A 39 -2.27 2.98 -1.57
C LYS A 39 -1.48 4.00 -0.78
N HIS A 40 -2.10 4.69 0.17
CA HIS A 40 -1.40 5.69 0.98
C HIS A 40 -0.33 5.05 1.89
N ILE A 41 -0.64 3.90 2.49
CA ILE A 41 0.29 3.13 3.32
C ILE A 41 1.48 2.66 2.48
N ALA A 42 1.23 2.09 1.29
CA ALA A 42 2.29 1.66 0.38
C ALA A 42 3.20 2.82 -0.05
N ASN A 43 2.62 3.99 -0.33
CA ASN A 43 3.38 5.20 -0.69
C ASN A 43 4.26 5.69 0.47
N LEU A 44 3.75 5.63 1.70
CA LEU A 44 4.54 5.98 2.90
C LEU A 44 5.74 5.05 3.05
N TYR A 45 5.55 3.73 2.91
CA TYR A 45 6.65 2.76 2.97
C TYR A 45 7.69 3.00 1.88
N PHE A 46 7.27 3.27 0.63
CA PHE A 46 8.20 3.56 -0.46
C PHE A 46 9.01 4.84 -0.20
N THR A 47 8.38 5.86 0.39
CA THR A 47 9.03 7.12 0.76
C THR A 47 10.07 6.92 1.86
N ILE A 48 9.74 6.13 2.89
CA ILE A 48 10.69 5.79 3.96
C ILE A 48 11.86 4.99 3.39
N LEU A 49 11.57 3.99 2.55
CA LEU A 49 12.59 3.17 1.91
C LEU A 49 13.55 4.01 1.05
N SER A 50 13.02 4.91 0.22
CA SER A 50 13.86 5.78 -0.62
C SER A 50 14.72 6.74 0.23
N ALA A 51 14.17 7.32 1.30
CA ALA A 51 14.92 8.16 2.23
C ALA A 51 16.09 7.41 2.88
N ILE A 52 15.86 6.16 3.30
CA ILE A 52 16.92 5.29 3.84
C ILE A 52 18.01 5.07 2.79
N ILE A 53 17.65 4.72 1.56
CA ILE A 53 18.62 4.51 0.47
C ILE A 53 19.44 5.77 0.23
N PHE A 54 18.80 6.95 0.14
CA PHE A 54 19.50 8.21 -0.05
C PHE A 54 20.46 8.52 1.10
N LEU A 55 20.10 8.22 2.33
CA LEU A 55 20.96 8.43 3.49
C LEU A 55 22.19 7.52 3.44
N PHE A 56 22.01 6.23 3.09
CA PHE A 56 23.13 5.30 2.90
C PHE A 56 24.06 5.73 1.77
N VAL A 57 23.52 6.06 0.59
CA VAL A 57 24.32 6.50 -0.56
C VAL A 57 25.02 7.83 -0.23
N GLY A 58 24.31 8.77 0.39
CA GLY A 58 24.81 10.09 0.76
C GLY A 58 25.94 10.05 1.79
N ILE A 59 26.03 9.01 2.63
CA ILE A 59 27.12 8.83 3.59
C ILE A 59 28.26 7.98 2.99
N ALA A 60 27.92 6.89 2.31
CA ALA A 60 28.91 5.97 1.74
C ALA A 60 29.77 6.65 0.66
N PHE A 61 29.17 7.49 -0.17
CA PHE A 61 29.86 8.14 -1.28
C PHE A 61 30.94 9.15 -0.83
N PRO A 62 30.67 10.09 0.10
CA PRO A 62 31.71 10.94 0.67
C PRO A 62 32.83 10.17 1.36
N ILE A 63 32.49 9.11 2.13
CA ILE A 63 33.49 8.27 2.80
C ILE A 63 34.42 7.62 1.77
N TYR A 64 33.85 7.06 0.70
CA TYR A 64 34.62 6.46 -0.39
C TYR A 64 35.57 7.49 -1.04
N ILE A 65 35.06 8.67 -1.38
CA ILE A 65 35.86 9.76 -1.96
C ILE A 65 37.02 10.15 -1.03
N VAL A 66 36.74 10.43 0.24
CA VAL A 66 37.77 10.83 1.22
C VAL A 66 38.86 9.77 1.34
N ASN A 67 38.49 8.50 1.32
CA ASN A 67 39.44 7.40 1.38
C ASN A 67 40.36 7.34 0.13
N GLU A 68 39.81 7.49 -1.06
CA GLU A 68 40.58 7.50 -2.31
C GLU A 68 41.52 8.72 -2.40
N PHE A 69 41.06 9.91 -1.99
CA PHE A 69 41.92 11.09 -1.90
C PHE A 69 43.08 10.91 -0.91
N SER A 70 42.82 10.29 0.24
CA SER A 70 43.85 10.02 1.24
C SER A 70 44.91 9.05 0.71
N LYS A 71 44.50 7.98 0.01
CA LYS A 71 45.42 7.05 -0.65
C LYS A 71 46.26 7.76 -1.71
N TYR A 72 45.64 8.54 -2.59
CA TYR A 72 46.34 9.27 -3.64
C TYR A 72 47.40 10.21 -3.06
N LYS A 73 47.05 10.99 -2.04
CA LYS A 73 47.99 11.91 -1.36
C LYS A 73 49.22 11.18 -0.81
N LYS A 74 49.04 9.99 -0.25
CA LYS A 74 50.13 9.17 0.31
C LYS A 74 51.08 8.63 -0.76
N VAL A 75 50.58 8.36 -1.97
CA VAL A 75 51.41 7.93 -3.11
C VAL A 75 52.26 9.08 -3.65
N VAL A 76 51.73 10.31 -3.65
CA VAL A 76 52.45 11.50 -4.17
C VAL A 76 53.52 12.03 -3.20
N SER A 77 53.38 11.79 -1.89
CA SER A 77 54.31 12.33 -0.87
C SER A 77 55.52 11.44 -0.58
N ASN A 78 55.70 10.35 -1.31
CA ASN A 78 56.75 9.35 -1.12
C ASN A 78 57.61 9.24 -2.38
#